data_AF-A0A2H9U006-F1
#
_entry.id   AF-A0A2H9U006-F1
#
_cell.length_a   1.000
_cell.length_b   1.000
_cell.length_c   1.000
_cell.angle_alpha   90.00
_cell.angle_beta   90.00
_cell.angle_gamma   90.00
#
_symmetry.space_group_name_H-M   'P 1'
#
loop_
_entity.id
_entity.type
_entity.pdbx_description
1 polymer ?
#
loop_
_entity_poly.entity_id
_entity_poly.type
_entity_poly.pdbx_seq_one_letter_code
_entity_poly.pdbx_strand_id
1 'polypeptide(L)'
;GEMTLVFGLALLVVYLVLVAQFESTLTPAVVMMTVPLGVFGGLLGLWLTGQEMSIYSQIGMIMLIGMVTKNGILIVEFINQLRQRGEGFEAAIINGSVRRLRPILMTSLTAIIGAVPLMLSMGAGYESRMAVGTVVFFGLSLATLVTLLLVPAIYHLIARHAGMTGARDQQVNAALASKGDPQPSSTKAPVP
;
A
#
# COMPACT_ATOMS: atom_id res chain seq x y z
N GLY A 1 -24.40 0.34 -17.44
CA GLY A 1 -23.60 -0.50 -18.35
C GLY A 1 -22.23 0.11 -18.58
N GLU A 2 -22.19 1.31 -19.15
CA GLU A 2 -20.93 1.95 -19.58
C GLU A 2 -19.96 2.26 -18.43
N MET A 3 -20.45 2.74 -17.28
CA MET A 3 -19.58 3.04 -16.13
C MET A 3 -18.94 1.79 -15.51
N THR A 4 -19.70 0.70 -15.37
CA THR A 4 -19.18 -0.58 -14.89
C THR A 4 -18.10 -1.11 -15.83
N LEU A 5 -18.26 -0.89 -17.14
CA LEU A 5 -17.26 -1.20 -18.16
C LEU A 5 -15.99 -0.35 -17.98
N VAL A 6 -16.11 0.96 -17.76
CA VAL A 6 -14.95 1.84 -17.54
C VAL A 6 -14.19 1.45 -16.28
N PHE A 7 -14.88 1.20 -15.16
CA PHE A 7 -14.25 0.72 -13.92
C PHE A 7 -13.60 -0.65 -14.10
N GLY A 8 -14.30 -1.59 -14.74
CA GLY A 8 -13.77 -2.93 -15.02
C GLY A 8 -12.52 -2.87 -15.90
N LEU A 9 -12.54 -2.04 -16.95
CA LEU A 9 -11.40 -1.82 -17.83
C LEU A 9 -10.24 -1.17 -17.09
N ALA A 10 -10.49 -0.16 -16.25
CA ALA A 10 -9.46 0.48 -15.45
C ALA A 10 -8.76 -0.52 -14.53
N LEU A 11 -9.53 -1.36 -13.81
CA LEU A 11 -8.98 -2.41 -12.95
C LEU A 11 -8.20 -3.45 -13.75
N LEU A 12 -8.72 -3.87 -14.92
CA LEU A 12 -8.04 -4.82 -15.79
C LEU A 12 -6.70 -4.27 -16.28
N VAL A 13 -6.67 -3.04 -16.79
CA VAL A 13 -5.46 -2.39 -17.29
C VAL A 13 -4.43 -2.23 -16.16
N VAL A 14 -4.86 -1.76 -14.99
CA VAL A 14 -3.98 -1.64 -13.82
C VAL A 14 -3.41 -3.01 -13.45
N TYR A 15 -4.25 -4.05 -13.39
CA TYR A 15 -3.80 -5.41 -13.09
C TYR A 15 -2.77 -5.92 -14.11
N LEU A 16 -3.03 -5.77 -15.40
CA LEU A 16 -2.11 -6.23 -16.46
C LEU A 16 -0.76 -5.49 -16.41
N VAL A 17 -0.78 -4.18 -16.17
CA VAL A 17 0.44 -3.38 -16.00
C VAL A 17 1.23 -3.86 -14.78
N LEU A 18 0.56 -4.18 -13.67
CA LEU A 18 1.23 -4.72 -12.50
C LEU A 18 1.82 -6.11 -12.73
N VAL A 19 1.12 -6.99 -13.45
CA VAL A 19 1.64 -8.32 -13.81
C VAL A 19 2.91 -8.16 -14.65
N ALA A 20 2.91 -7.23 -15.60
CA ALA A 20 4.09 -6.91 -16.39
C ALA A 20 5.22 -6.30 -15.54
N GLN A 21 4.89 -5.45 -14.57
CA GLN A 21 5.88 -4.79 -13.70
C GLN A 21 6.56 -5.76 -12.73
N PHE A 22 5.79 -6.66 -12.10
CA PHE A 22 6.29 -7.55 -11.05
C PHE A 22 6.73 -8.92 -11.57
N GLU A 23 6.59 -9.18 -12.87
CA GLU A 23 6.82 -10.50 -13.50
C GLU A 23 6.12 -11.65 -12.74
N SER A 24 4.99 -11.34 -12.10
CA SER A 24 4.29 -12.22 -11.17
C SER A 24 2.81 -11.91 -11.17
N THR A 25 1.96 -12.95 -11.07
CA THR A 25 0.50 -12.83 -11.06
C THR A 25 -0.09 -12.72 -9.66
N LEU A 26 0.60 -13.26 -8.65
CA LEU A 26 0.18 -13.24 -7.25
C LEU A 26 0.44 -11.89 -6.60
N THR A 27 1.60 -11.31 -6.88
CA THR A 27 2.04 -10.04 -6.30
C THR A 27 1.06 -8.87 -6.62
N PRO A 28 0.62 -8.68 -7.88
CA PRO A 28 -0.45 -7.75 -8.23
C PRO A 28 -1.80 -8.03 -7.55
N ALA A 29 -2.15 -9.30 -7.36
CA ALA A 29 -3.43 -9.67 -6.75
C ALA A 29 -3.51 -9.18 -5.30
N VAL A 30 -2.40 -9.21 -4.56
CA VAL A 30 -2.31 -8.64 -3.19
C VAL A 30 -2.56 -7.14 -3.19
N VAL A 31 -1.99 -6.42 -4.15
CA VAL A 31 -2.21 -4.97 -4.29
C VAL A 31 -3.66 -4.68 -4.69
N MET A 32 -4.23 -5.46 -5.61
CA MET A 32 -5.62 -5.27 -6.04
C MET A 32 -6.64 -5.48 -4.92
N MET A 33 -6.33 -6.27 -3.89
CA MET A 33 -7.20 -6.43 -2.72
C MET A 33 -7.41 -5.14 -1.93
N THR A 34 -6.51 -4.15 -2.02
CA THR A 34 -6.66 -2.86 -1.32
C THR A 34 -7.56 -1.89 -2.07
N VAL A 35 -7.73 -2.06 -3.38
CA VAL A 35 -8.49 -1.14 -4.24
C VAL A 35 -9.98 -1.12 -3.87
N PRO A 36 -10.69 -2.26 -3.75
CA PRO A 36 -12.08 -2.28 -3.30
C PRO A 36 -12.28 -1.62 -1.94
N LEU A 37 -11.31 -1.74 -1.03
CA LEU A 37 -11.36 -1.12 0.30
C LEU A 37 -11.24 0.40 0.21
N GLY A 38 -10.40 0.92 -0.68
CA GLY A 38 -10.35 2.36 -0.95
C GLY A 38 -11.65 2.88 -1.57
N VAL A 39 -12.12 2.19 -2.62
CA VAL A 39 -13.41 2.49 -3.28
C VAL A 39 -14.54 2.51 -2.24
N PHE A 40 -14.56 1.55 -1.33
CA PHE A 40 -15.51 1.51 -0.21
C PHE A 40 -15.39 2.73 0.71
N GLY A 41 -14.17 3.15 1.06
CA GLY A 41 -13.96 4.39 1.82
C GLY A 41 -14.47 5.64 1.10
N GLY A 42 -14.29 5.71 -0.22
CA GLY A 42 -14.81 6.81 -1.04
C GLY A 42 -16.34 6.84 -1.08
N LEU A 43 -16.98 5.67 -1.25
CA LEU A 43 -18.44 5.52 -1.19
C LEU A 43 -18.99 5.89 0.19
N LEU A 44 -18.33 5.43 1.25
CA LEU A 44 -18.68 5.83 2.62
C LEU A 44 -18.61 7.33 2.82
N GLY A 45 -17.58 7.98 2.26
CA GLY A 45 -17.44 9.44 2.31
C GLY A 45 -18.60 10.17 1.66
N LEU A 46 -19.00 9.75 0.44
CA LEU A 46 -20.16 10.33 -0.25
C LEU A 46 -21.44 10.11 0.55
N TRP A 47 -21.64 8.90 1.10
CA TRP A 47 -22.79 8.58 1.92
C TRP A 47 -22.85 9.44 3.19
N LEU A 48 -21.73 9.62 3.89
CA LEU A 48 -21.63 10.44 5.11
C LEU A 48 -21.84 11.94 4.84
N THR A 49 -21.42 12.43 3.68
CA THR A 49 -21.62 13.83 3.27
C THR A 49 -22.94 14.07 2.54
N GLY A 50 -23.76 13.03 2.35
CA GLY A 50 -25.06 13.12 1.68
C GLY A 50 -24.96 13.45 0.19
N GLN A 51 -23.82 13.17 -0.45
CA GLN A 51 -23.61 13.46 -1.87
C GLN A 51 -24.02 12.30 -2.76
N GLU A 52 -24.59 12.63 -3.91
CA GLU A 52 -24.97 11.66 -4.93
C GLU A 52 -23.78 11.18 -5.77
N MET A 53 -23.96 10.04 -6.43
CA MET A 53 -22.97 9.49 -7.35
C MET A 53 -23.01 10.25 -8.69
N SER A 54 -22.19 11.28 -8.81
CA SER A 54 -22.03 12.07 -10.04
C SER A 54 -20.88 11.56 -10.92
N ILE A 55 -20.77 12.08 -12.14
CA ILE A 55 -19.61 11.81 -13.02
C ILE A 55 -18.31 12.27 -12.34
N TYR A 56 -18.36 13.34 -11.55
CA TYR A 56 -17.20 13.86 -10.82
C TYR A 56 -16.77 12.92 -9.69
N SER A 57 -17.70 12.38 -8.90
CA SER A 57 -17.34 11.39 -7.89
C SER A 57 -16.78 10.12 -8.53
N GLN A 58 -17.26 9.71 -9.70
CA GLN A 58 -16.71 8.57 -10.45
C GLN A 58 -15.28 8.82 -10.94
N ILE A 59 -14.98 10.00 -11.47
CA ILE A 59 -13.60 10.40 -11.80
C ILE A 59 -12.73 10.37 -10.53
N GLY A 60 -13.26 10.87 -9.41
CA GLY A 60 -12.62 10.78 -8.09
C GLY A 60 -12.29 9.34 -7.69
N MET A 61 -13.22 8.41 -7.91
CA MET A 61 -13.07 6.99 -7.61
C MET A 61 -12.03 6.32 -8.53
N ILE A 62 -11.96 6.70 -9.81
CA ILE A 62 -10.90 6.24 -10.72
C ILE A 62 -9.52 6.76 -10.28
N MET A 63 -9.41 8.03 -9.91
CA MET A 63 -8.18 8.59 -9.34
C MET A 63 -7.77 7.84 -8.06
N LEU A 64 -8.74 7.50 -7.23
CA LEU A 64 -8.52 6.76 -5.99
C LEU A 64 -7.88 5.38 -6.26
N ILE A 65 -8.32 4.66 -7.29
CA ILE A 65 -7.72 3.36 -7.69
C ILE A 65 -6.21 3.54 -7.87
N GLY A 66 -5.77 4.53 -8.65
CA GLY A 66 -4.34 4.77 -8.88
C GLY A 66 -3.58 5.18 -7.63
N MET A 67 -4.16 6.07 -6.81
CA MET A 67 -3.54 6.54 -5.56
C MET A 67 -3.35 5.40 -4.55
N VAL A 68 -4.35 4.54 -4.37
CA VAL A 68 -4.29 3.40 -3.46
C VAL A 68 -3.35 2.32 -4.00
N THR A 69 -3.41 2.04 -5.30
CA THR A 69 -2.54 1.07 -5.95
C THR A 69 -1.07 1.47 -5.80
N LYS A 70 -0.72 2.75 -6.00
CA LYS A 70 0.65 3.27 -5.78
C LYS A 70 1.19 2.92 -4.40
N ASN A 71 0.37 3.08 -3.36
CA ASN A 71 0.80 2.79 -1.99
C ASN A 71 1.08 1.30 -1.80
N GLY A 72 0.25 0.42 -2.35
CA GLY A 72 0.46 -1.03 -2.31
C GLY A 72 1.68 -1.49 -3.13
N ILE A 73 1.85 -0.96 -4.35
CA ILE A 73 3.03 -1.22 -5.20
C ILE A 73 4.31 -0.89 -4.42
N LEU A 74 4.39 0.29 -3.80
CA LEU A 74 5.61 0.75 -3.13
C LEU A 74 6.05 -0.16 -1.99
N ILE A 75 5.11 -0.72 -1.21
CA ILE A 75 5.42 -1.67 -0.13
C ILE A 75 6.00 -2.94 -0.74
N VAL A 76 5.26 -3.52 -1.67
CA VAL A 76 5.59 -4.80 -2.30
C VAL A 76 6.92 -4.77 -3.06
N GLU A 77 7.13 -3.72 -3.86
CA GLU A 77 8.35 -3.48 -4.61
C GLU A 77 9.55 -3.40 -3.66
N PHE A 78 9.40 -2.72 -2.53
CA PHE A 78 10.50 -2.59 -1.59
C PHE A 78 10.80 -3.87 -0.83
N ILE A 79 9.79 -4.67 -0.50
CA ILE A 79 9.97 -6.01 0.05
C ILE A 79 10.74 -6.87 -0.95
N ASN A 80 10.35 -6.86 -2.23
CA ASN A 80 11.06 -7.58 -3.28
C ASN A 80 12.52 -7.12 -3.43
N GLN A 81 12.78 -5.82 -3.37
CA GLN A 81 14.14 -5.27 -3.40
C GLN A 81 14.99 -5.75 -2.21
N LEU A 82 14.43 -5.81 -1.00
CA LEU A 82 15.13 -6.33 0.18
C LEU A 82 15.41 -7.83 0.05
N ARG A 83 14.46 -8.60 -0.49
CA ARG A 83 14.67 -10.03 -0.81
C ARG A 83 15.78 -10.24 -1.84
N GLN A 84 15.85 -9.40 -2.88
CA GLN A 84 16.93 -9.46 -3.88
C GLN A 84 18.31 -9.15 -3.27
N ARG A 85 18.35 -8.32 -2.22
CA ARG A 85 19.56 -8.04 -1.43
C ARG A 85 19.95 -9.15 -0.45
N GLY A 86 19.16 -10.23 -0.39
CA GLY A 86 19.43 -11.39 0.46
C GLY A 86 18.90 -11.25 1.89
N GLU A 87 18.05 -10.26 2.20
CA GLU A 87 17.35 -10.25 3.49
C GLU A 87 16.34 -11.40 3.56
N GLY A 88 16.29 -12.07 4.71
CA GLY A 88 15.30 -13.13 4.97
C GLY A 88 13.88 -12.59 4.85
N PHE A 89 12.96 -13.42 4.37
CA PHE A 89 11.62 -13.03 3.98
C PHE A 89 10.85 -12.21 5.04
N GLU A 90 10.82 -12.67 6.30
CA GLU A 90 10.14 -11.97 7.39
C GLU A 90 10.80 -10.61 7.71
N ALA A 91 12.13 -10.57 7.73
CA ALA A 91 12.89 -9.34 7.95
C ALA A 91 12.63 -8.33 6.82
N ALA A 92 12.57 -8.80 5.57
CA ALA A 92 12.28 -7.97 4.40
C ALA A 92 10.87 -7.36 4.45
N ILE A 93 9.86 -8.09 4.93
CA ILE A 93 8.51 -7.54 5.13
C ILE A 93 8.52 -6.41 6.16
N ILE A 94 9.11 -6.66 7.33
CA ILE A 94 9.12 -5.70 8.43
C ILE A 94 9.94 -4.45 8.04
N ASN A 95 11.19 -4.65 7.62
CA ASN A 95 12.07 -3.56 7.19
C ASN A 95 11.49 -2.80 6.00
N GLY A 96 10.87 -3.53 5.05
CA GLY A 96 10.26 -2.94 3.88
C GLY A 96 9.09 -2.02 4.23
N SER A 97 8.19 -2.51 5.09
CA SER A 97 7.02 -1.77 5.53
C SER A 97 7.39 -0.55 6.37
N VAL A 98 8.33 -0.69 7.32
CA VAL A 98 8.77 0.42 8.19
C VAL A 98 9.44 1.53 7.38
N ARG A 99 10.32 1.18 6.43
CA ARG A 99 11.02 2.17 5.60
C ARG A 99 10.08 2.93 4.66
N ARG A 100 8.96 2.30 4.25
CA ARG A 100 7.96 2.92 3.35
C ARG A 100 6.85 3.66 4.08
N LEU A 101 6.67 3.44 5.37
CA LEU A 101 5.68 4.14 6.19
C LEU A 101 5.80 5.67 6.04
N ARG A 102 7.00 6.24 6.19
CA ARG A 102 7.20 7.70 6.09
C ARG A 102 6.83 8.25 4.70
N PRO A 103 7.38 7.73 3.57
CA PRO A 103 6.97 8.20 2.25
C PRO A 103 5.47 8.03 1.92
N ILE A 104 4.86 6.91 2.31
CA ILE A 104 3.44 6.65 2.06
C ILE A 104 2.57 7.66 2.81
N LEU A 105 2.88 7.91 4.08
CA LEU A 105 2.19 8.91 4.89
C LEU A 105 2.38 10.32 4.31
N MET A 106 3.59 10.70 3.91
CA MET A 106 3.83 12.01 3.29
C MET A 106 2.93 12.23 2.07
N THR A 107 2.91 11.28 1.13
CA THR A 107 2.11 11.46 -0.09
C THR A 107 0.61 11.38 0.17
N SER A 108 0.17 10.52 1.08
CA SER A 108 -1.24 10.39 1.43
C SER A 108 -1.75 11.64 2.15
N LEU A 109 -1.00 12.14 3.15
CA LEU A 109 -1.37 13.34 3.90
C LEU A 109 -1.41 14.56 2.98
N THR A 110 -0.46 14.71 2.06
CA THR A 110 -0.50 15.82 1.08
C THR A 110 -1.77 15.80 0.25
N ALA A 111 -2.19 14.64 -0.25
CA ALA A 111 -3.41 14.52 -1.04
C ALA A 111 -4.68 14.73 -0.19
N ILE A 112 -4.71 14.19 1.03
CA ILE A 112 -5.83 14.37 1.98
C ILE A 112 -5.98 15.86 2.33
N ILE A 113 -4.90 16.53 2.73
CA ILE A 113 -4.89 17.96 3.05
C ILE A 113 -5.26 18.80 1.81
N GLY A 114 -4.75 18.42 0.63
CA GLY A 114 -5.10 19.08 -0.63
C GLY A 114 -6.57 18.92 -1.04
N ALA A 115 -7.24 17.87 -0.57
CA ALA A 115 -8.66 17.63 -0.81
C ALA A 115 -9.58 18.45 0.12
N VAL A 116 -9.10 18.87 1.29
CA VAL A 116 -9.86 19.70 2.25
C VAL A 116 -10.43 20.98 1.63
N PRO A 117 -9.66 21.84 0.92
CA PRO A 117 -10.23 23.05 0.31
C PRO A 117 -11.24 22.75 -0.80
N LEU A 118 -11.18 21.58 -1.45
CA LEU A 118 -12.19 21.16 -2.42
C LEU A 118 -13.52 20.83 -1.73
N MET A 119 -13.45 20.18 -0.56
CA MET A 119 -14.62 19.88 0.27
C MET A 119 -15.27 21.14 0.87
N LEU A 120 -14.48 22.19 1.12
CA LEU A 120 -14.96 23.46 1.68
C LEU A 120 -15.27 24.52 0.60
N SER A 121 -15.20 24.14 -0.68
CA SER A 121 -15.36 25.11 -1.76
C SER A 121 -16.79 25.65 -1.82
N MET A 122 -16.93 26.97 -1.99
CA MET A 122 -18.21 27.65 -2.19
C MET A 122 -18.22 28.37 -3.54
N GLY A 123 -19.40 28.49 -4.16
CA GLY A 123 -19.62 29.19 -5.42
C GLY A 123 -19.95 28.29 -6.61
N ALA A 124 -19.78 28.81 -7.83
CA ALA A 124 -20.15 28.08 -9.04
C ALA A 124 -19.31 26.79 -9.22
N GLY A 125 -20.00 25.66 -9.42
CA GLY A 125 -19.37 24.35 -9.56
C GLY A 125 -18.85 23.76 -8.24
N TYR A 126 -19.41 24.16 -7.09
CA TYR A 126 -19.02 23.56 -5.81
C TYR A 126 -19.34 22.06 -5.75
N GLU A 127 -20.48 21.62 -6.29
CA GLU A 127 -20.90 20.21 -6.26
C GLU A 127 -19.85 19.27 -6.88
N SER A 128 -19.23 19.68 -7.99
CA SER A 128 -18.21 18.86 -8.67
C SER A 128 -16.91 18.77 -7.87
N ARG A 129 -16.47 19.89 -7.28
CA ARG A 129 -15.26 19.96 -6.44
C ARG A 129 -15.44 19.19 -5.15
N MET A 130 -16.60 19.36 -4.50
CA MET A 130 -16.95 18.66 -3.28
C MET A 130 -17.05 17.15 -3.50
N ALA A 131 -17.61 16.69 -4.62
CA ALA A 131 -17.70 15.27 -4.95
C ALA A 131 -16.32 14.62 -5.09
N VAL A 132 -15.43 15.22 -5.88
CA VAL A 132 -14.06 14.71 -6.05
C VAL A 132 -13.27 14.80 -4.74
N GLY A 133 -13.36 15.93 -4.04
CA GLY A 133 -12.65 16.16 -2.79
C GLY A 133 -13.05 15.17 -1.70
N THR A 134 -14.34 14.87 -1.58
CA THR A 134 -14.87 13.92 -0.60
C THR A 134 -14.38 12.51 -0.86
N VAL A 135 -14.45 12.04 -2.10
CA VAL A 135 -13.96 10.71 -2.47
C VAL A 135 -12.48 10.56 -2.16
N VAL A 136 -11.66 11.55 -2.54
CA VAL A 136 -10.22 11.52 -2.28
C VAL A 136 -9.96 11.55 -0.78
N PHE A 137 -10.61 12.44 -0.02
CA PHE A 137 -10.38 12.57 1.42
C PHE A 137 -10.74 11.29 2.18
N PHE A 138 -11.97 10.80 2.07
CA PHE A 138 -12.42 9.63 2.81
C PHE A 138 -11.82 8.34 2.26
N GLY A 139 -11.79 8.19 0.94
CA GLY A 139 -11.25 7.03 0.28
C GLY A 139 -9.77 6.84 0.57
N LEU A 140 -8.96 7.91 0.48
CA LEU A 140 -7.52 7.80 0.73
C LEU A 140 -7.21 7.67 2.21
N SER A 141 -7.97 8.33 3.10
CA SER A 141 -7.77 8.18 4.55
C SER A 141 -8.00 6.74 5.00
N LEU A 142 -9.13 6.14 4.58
CA LEU A 142 -9.45 4.75 4.91
C LEU A 142 -8.49 3.78 4.21
N ALA A 143 -8.22 3.98 2.92
CA ALA A 143 -7.32 3.13 2.17
C ALA A 143 -5.90 3.16 2.71
N THR A 144 -5.36 4.31 3.10
CA THR A 144 -3.99 4.41 3.61
C THR A 144 -3.84 3.69 4.95
N LEU A 145 -4.81 3.86 5.85
CA LEU A 145 -4.84 3.12 7.12
C LEU A 145 -4.88 1.61 6.89
N VAL A 146 -5.78 1.17 6.02
CA VAL A 146 -5.95 -0.26 5.71
C VAL A 146 -4.74 -0.80 4.97
N THR A 147 -4.22 -0.12 3.95
CA THR A 147 -3.09 -0.57 3.11
C THR A 147 -1.82 -0.78 3.92
N LEU A 148 -1.51 0.13 4.86
CA LEU A 148 -0.33 0.03 5.71
C LEU A 148 -0.34 -1.21 6.62
N LEU A 149 -1.52 -1.69 7.02
CA LEU A 149 -1.67 -2.87 7.87
C LEU A 149 -1.92 -4.15 7.07
N LEU A 150 -2.78 -4.06 6.05
CA LEU A 150 -3.30 -5.18 5.30
C LEU A 150 -2.28 -5.72 4.28
N VAL A 151 -1.54 -4.85 3.58
CA VAL A 151 -0.57 -5.31 2.57
C VAL A 151 0.54 -6.16 3.20
N PRO A 152 1.20 -5.73 4.30
CA PRO A 152 2.21 -6.56 4.94
C PRO A 152 1.63 -7.87 5.50
N ALA A 153 0.43 -7.82 6.08
CA ALA A 153 -0.23 -9.00 6.66
C ALA A 153 -0.61 -10.04 5.61
N ILE A 154 -1.23 -9.62 4.49
CA ILE A 154 -1.59 -10.52 3.39
C ILE A 154 -0.34 -11.08 2.71
N TYR A 155 0.67 -10.24 2.47
CA TYR A 155 1.91 -10.69 1.84
C TYR A 155 2.65 -11.71 2.71
N HIS A 156 2.67 -11.52 4.03
CA HIS A 156 3.16 -12.50 4.99
C HIS A 156 2.39 -13.83 4.94
N LEU A 157 1.06 -13.78 4.90
CA LEU A 157 0.19 -14.96 4.90
C LEU A 157 0.32 -15.78 3.61
N ILE A 158 0.40 -15.10 2.46
CA ILE A 158 0.55 -15.73 1.15
C ILE A 158 1.92 -16.39 1.03
N ALA A 159 2.98 -15.74 1.47
CA ALA A 159 4.30 -16.36 1.39
C ALA A 159 4.49 -17.55 2.33
N ARG A 160 3.82 -17.53 3.49
CA ARG A 160 3.74 -18.70 4.38
C ARG A 160 3.02 -19.87 3.71
N HIS A 161 1.99 -19.62 2.91
CA HIS A 161 1.22 -20.66 2.21
C HIS A 161 1.85 -21.10 0.87
N ALA A 162 2.52 -20.20 0.15
CA ALA A 162 3.09 -20.47 -1.17
C ALA A 162 4.44 -21.20 -1.11
N GLY A 163 4.93 -21.59 0.07
CA GLY A 163 6.21 -22.31 0.21
C GLY A 163 7.43 -21.52 -0.29
N MET A 164 7.31 -20.20 -0.50
CA MET A 164 8.41 -19.34 -0.96
C MET A 164 9.51 -19.16 0.10
N THR A 165 9.34 -19.76 1.28
CA THR A 165 10.32 -19.93 2.36
C THR A 165 11.33 -21.05 2.09
N GLY A 166 11.30 -21.68 0.90
CA GLY A 166 12.12 -22.83 0.55
C GLY A 166 13.60 -22.48 0.28
N ALA A 167 14.49 -23.04 1.11
CA ALA A 167 15.96 -23.12 0.98
C ALA A 167 16.79 -21.84 1.21
N ARG A 168 16.40 -20.68 0.69
CA ARG A 168 17.24 -19.46 0.77
C ARG A 168 17.15 -18.75 2.12
N ASP A 169 15.96 -18.70 2.73
CA ASP A 169 15.76 -18.14 4.08
C ASP A 169 16.45 -18.98 5.16
N GLN A 170 16.49 -20.31 5.00
CA GLN A 170 17.22 -21.21 5.91
C GLN A 170 18.74 -20.99 5.80
N GLN A 171 19.29 -20.75 4.61
CA GLN A 171 20.71 -20.44 4.43
C GLN A 171 21.08 -19.06 4.97
N VAL A 172 20.22 -18.05 4.79
CA VAL A 172 20.45 -16.71 5.35
C VAL A 172 20.34 -16.72 6.87
N ASN A 173 19.33 -17.39 7.44
CA ASN A 173 19.22 -17.56 8.90
C ASN A 173 20.37 -18.41 9.47
N ALA A 174 20.84 -19.44 8.75
CA ALA A 174 22.02 -20.21 9.15
C ALA A 174 23.31 -19.36 9.10
N ALA A 175 23.46 -18.49 8.09
CA ALA A 175 24.60 -17.58 7.96
C ALA A 175 24.58 -16.41 8.95
N LEU A 176 23.39 -15.96 9.38
CA LEU A 176 23.22 -14.97 10.45
C LEU A 176 23.46 -15.60 11.83
N ALA A 177 23.01 -16.85 12.04
CA ALA A 177 23.31 -17.62 13.25
C ALA A 177 24.81 -17.93 13.38
N SER A 178 25.54 -18.10 12.28
CA SER A 178 27.00 -18.28 12.32
C SER A 178 27.79 -16.98 12.56
N LYS A 179 27.14 -15.80 12.51
CA LYS A 179 27.79 -14.48 12.66
C LYS A 179 27.51 -13.80 14.00
N GLY A 180 26.78 -14.45 14.90
CA GLY A 180 26.51 -13.98 16.25
C GLY A 180 27.56 -14.43 17.27
N ASP A 181 28.69 -13.72 17.33
CA ASP A 181 29.28 -13.24 18.59
C ASP A 181 30.53 -12.38 18.34
N PRO A 182 30.49 -11.06 18.59
CA PRO A 182 31.58 -10.36 19.23
C PRO A 182 31.22 -10.21 20.70
N GLN A 183 31.72 -11.16 21.48
CA GLN A 183 31.77 -11.15 22.92
C GLN A 183 32.14 -9.76 23.46
N PRO A 184 31.38 -9.16 24.41
CA PRO A 184 31.85 -7.97 25.10
C PRO A 184 33.07 -8.35 25.94
N SER A 185 34.24 -7.83 25.56
CA SER A 185 35.51 -8.04 26.24
C SER A 185 35.46 -7.48 27.66
N SER A 186 35.10 -8.33 28.62
CA SER A 186 35.42 -8.16 30.03
C SER A 186 36.92 -8.41 30.23
N THR A 187 37.71 -7.34 30.24
CA THR A 187 39.06 -7.37 30.82
C THR A 187 39.08 -6.48 32.05
N LYS A 188 38.70 -7.06 33.20
CA LYS A 188 39.15 -6.60 34.51
C LYS A 188 40.64 -6.95 34.60
N ALA A 189 41.52 -5.96 34.66
CA ALA A 189 42.89 -6.14 35.11
C ALA A 189 42.92 -6.13 36.65
N PRO A 190 43.59 -7.08 37.32
CA PRO A 190 44.01 -6.88 38.70
C PRO A 190 45.25 -5.98 38.72
N VAL A 191 45.20 -4.92 39.52
CA VAL A 191 46.34 -4.03 39.79
C VAL A 191 47.19 -4.66 40.89
N PRO A 192 48.50 -4.92 40.67
CA PRO A 192 49.45 -5.18 41.76
C PRO A 192 49.89 -3.89 42.45
#